data_AF-A0A2A3LVR4-F1
#
_entry.id   AF-A0A2A3LVR4-F1
#
_cell.length_a   1.000
_cell.length_b   1.000
_cell.length_c   1.000
_cell.angle_alpha   90.00
_cell.angle_beta   90.00
_cell.angle_gamma   90.00
#
_symmetry.space_group_name_H-M   'P 1'
#
loop_
_entity.id
_entity.type
_entity.pdbx_description
1 polymer ?
#
loop_
_entity_poly.entity_id
_entity_poly.type
_entity_poly.pdbx_seq_one_letter_code
_entity_poly.pdbx_strand_id
1 'polypeptide(L)' 'MATELPQAWLAELNDQAALVADPDGRAAVLDEMAYAARRRREVDDGDLVDMLEIVESARLWALECADL' A
#
# COMPACT_ATOMS: atom_id res chain seq x y z
N MET A 1 -2.22 9.68 16.81
CA MET A 1 -1.54 8.69 17.70
C MET A 1 -0.88 7.69 16.79
N ALA A 2 0.17 6.98 17.19
CA ALA A 2 0.72 5.90 16.36
C ALA A 2 -0.29 4.74 16.33
N THR A 3 -1.18 4.76 15.36
CA THR A 3 -2.02 3.63 14.95
C THR A 3 -1.11 2.72 14.15
N GLU A 4 -0.82 1.54 14.69
CA GLU A 4 -0.07 0.54 13.94
C GLU A 4 -0.86 0.22 12.66
N LEU A 5 -0.27 0.51 11.49
CA LEU A 5 -0.90 0.25 10.20
C LEU A 5 -1.37 -1.22 10.11
N PRO A 6 -2.46 -1.51 9.38
CA PRO A 6 -2.98 -2.86 9.27
C PRO A 6 -1.89 -3.85 8.84
N GLN A 7 -1.62 -4.87 9.66
CA GLN A 7 -0.53 -5.82 9.40
C GLN A 7 -0.66 -6.57 8.08
N ALA A 8 -1.89 -6.89 7.66
CA ALA A 8 -2.15 -7.51 6.36
C ALA A 8 -1.73 -6.59 5.20
N TRP A 9 -2.00 -5.28 5.32
CA TRP A 9 -1.58 -4.29 4.32
C TRP A 9 -0.07 -4.16 4.28
N LEU A 10 0.60 -4.13 5.44
CA LEU A 10 2.06 -4.14 5.51
C LEU A 10 2.67 -5.42 4.92
N ALA A 11 2.04 -6.58 5.08
CA ALA A 11 2.53 -7.82 4.50
C ALA A 11 2.51 -7.79 2.97
N GLU A 12 1.42 -7.28 2.37
CA GLU A 12 1.33 -7.09 0.92
C GLU A 12 2.32 -6.05 0.40
N LEU A 13 2.50 -4.93 1.13
CA LEU A 13 3.48 -3.90 0.78
C LEU A 13 4.93 -4.42 0.84
N ASN A 14 5.22 -5.32 1.78
CA ASN A 14 6.55 -5.91 1.93
C ASN A 14 6.83 -7.03 0.91
N ASP A 15 5.84 -7.49 0.14
CA ASP A 15 6.06 -8.42 -0.97
C ASP A 15 6.60 -7.68 -2.20
N GLN A 16 7.86 -7.25 -2.10
CA GLN A 16 8.57 -6.52 -3.14
C GLN A 16 8.65 -7.30 -4.46
N ALA A 17 8.77 -8.63 -4.39
CA ALA A 17 8.82 -9.46 -5.58
C ALA A 17 7.50 -9.39 -6.36
N ALA A 18 6.36 -9.43 -5.66
CA ALA A 18 5.07 -9.29 -6.31
C ALA A 18 4.78 -7.86 -6.76
N LEU A 19 5.24 -6.84 -6.02
CA LEU A 19 5.16 -5.43 -6.45
C LEU A 19 5.90 -5.19 -7.76
N VAL A 20 7.13 -5.69 -7.91
CA VAL A 20 7.89 -5.53 -9.17
C VAL A 20 7.24 -6.32 -10.31
N ALA A 21 6.66 -7.48 -10.03
CA ALA A 21 6.02 -8.32 -11.05
C ALA A 21 4.71 -7.73 -11.62
N ASP A 22 3.95 -6.99 -10.81
CA ASP A 22 2.70 -6.32 -11.20
C ASP A 22 2.49 -5.01 -10.42
N PRO A 23 3.21 -3.92 -10.75
CA PRO A 23 3.21 -2.68 -9.98
C PRO A 23 1.82 -2.04 -9.87
N ASP A 24 1.13 -1.88 -11.01
CA ASP A 24 -0.18 -1.25 -11.04
C ASP A 24 -1.26 -2.12 -10.37
N GLY A 25 -1.23 -3.45 -10.60
CA GLY A 25 -2.19 -4.37 -9.99
C GLY A 25 -2.02 -4.46 -8.46
N ARG A 26 -0.77 -4.50 -7.97
CA ARG A 26 -0.50 -4.52 -6.52
C ARG A 26 -0.82 -3.18 -5.86
N ALA A 27 -0.58 -2.05 -6.53
CA ALA A 27 -0.99 -0.74 -6.02
C ALA A 27 -2.51 -0.67 -5.84
N ALA A 28 -3.30 -1.11 -6.83
CA ALA A 28 -4.76 -1.14 -6.72
C ALA A 28 -5.26 -2.01 -5.55
N VAL A 29 -4.61 -3.15 -5.28
CA VAL A 29 -4.93 -3.99 -4.13
C VAL A 29 -4.64 -3.27 -2.81
N LEU A 30 -3.49 -2.62 -2.69
CA LEU A 30 -3.10 -1.89 -1.49
C LEU A 30 -4.02 -0.68 -1.21
N ASP A 31 -4.43 0.04 -2.26
CA ASP A 31 -5.41 1.13 -2.15
C ASP A 31 -6.76 0.62 -1.63
N GLU A 32 -7.28 -0.47 -2.19
CA GLU A 32 -8.54 -1.07 -1.75
C GLU A 32 -8.47 -1.56 -0.30
N MET A 33 -7.33 -2.10 0.12
CA MET A 33 -7.08 -2.49 1.50
C MET A 33 -7.05 -1.27 2.44
N ALA A 34 -6.42 -0.17 2.04
CA ALA A 34 -6.41 1.09 2.80
C ALA A 34 -7.84 1.65 2.97
N TYR A 35 -8.61 1.72 1.88
CA TYR A 35 -10.01 2.14 1.94
C TYR A 35 -10.88 1.18 2.77
N ALA A 36 -10.62 -0.14 2.70
CA ALA A 36 -11.33 -1.11 3.52
C ALA A 36 -11.03 -0.92 5.02
N ALA A 37 -9.78 -0.70 5.40
CA ALA A 37 -9.38 -0.40 6.77
C ALA A 37 -10.06 0.89 7.28
N ARG A 38 -10.10 1.94 6.45
CA ARG A 38 -10.81 3.19 6.78
C ARG A 38 -12.31 2.97 6.99
N ARG A 39 -12.95 2.18 6.12
CA ARG A 39 -14.38 1.83 6.24
C ARG A 39 -14.67 1.06 7.53
N ARG A 40 -13.74 0.20 7.96
CA ARG A 40 -13.80 -0.52 9.24
C ARG A 40 -13.43 0.34 10.45
N ARG A 41 -12.96 1.57 10.23
CA ARG A 41 -12.45 2.50 11.25
C ARG A 41 -11.23 1.96 11.99
N GLU A 42 -10.44 1.13 11.32
CA GLU A 42 -9.15 0.63 11.82
C GLU A 42 -8.06 1.71 11.74
N VAL A 43 -8.22 2.64 10.79
CA VAL A 43 -7.33 3.78 10.52
C VAL A 43 -8.15 5.06 10.41
N ASP A 44 -7.55 6.20 10.74
CA ASP A 44 -8.18 7.51 10.57
C ASP A 44 -7.93 8.11 9.17
N ASP A 45 -8.36 9.36 8.95
CA ASP A 45 -8.18 10.03 7.66
C ASP A 45 -6.71 10.38 7.38
N GLY A 46 -5.91 10.64 8.43
CA GLY A 46 -4.48 10.92 8.28
C GLY A 46 -3.72 9.66 7.93
N ASP A 47 -3.98 8.57 8.66
CA ASP A 47 -3.43 7.25 8.36
C ASP A 47 -3.78 6.79 6.94
N LEU A 48 -5.02 7.05 6.47
CA LEU A 48 -5.41 6.72 5.10
C LEU A 48 -4.57 7.49 4.08
N VAL A 49 -4.35 8.79 4.28
CA VAL A 49 -3.51 9.60 3.39
C VAL A 49 -2.09 9.03 3.36
N ASP A 50 -1.50 8.77 4.51
CA ASP A 50 -0.16 8.19 4.61
C ASP A 50 -0.07 6.83 3.89
N MET A 51 -1.08 5.97 4.06
CA MET A 51 -1.15 4.68 3.36
C MET A 51 -1.13 4.87 1.83
N LEU A 52 -1.97 5.75 1.29
CA LEU A 52 -2.05 5.98 -0.16
C LEU A 52 -0.76 6.58 -0.72
N GLU A 53 -0.11 7.48 0.01
CA GLU A 53 1.20 8.04 -0.38
C GLU A 53 2.30 6.97 -0.40
N ILE A 54 2.28 6.04 0.56
CA ILE A 54 3.19 4.89 0.58
C ILE A 54 2.92 3.96 -0.62
N VAL A 55 1.66 3.68 -0.94
CA VAL A 55 1.29 2.85 -2.11
C VAL A 55 1.84 3.45 -3.39
N GLU A 56 1.62 4.75 -3.62
CA GLU A 56 2.10 5.40 -4.84
C GLU A 56 3.64 5.42 -4.90
N SER A 57 4.30 5.65 -3.78
CA SER A 57 5.77 5.59 -3.70
C SER A 57 6.31 4.20 -4.02
N ALA A 58 5.67 3.14 -3.49
CA ALA A 58 6.05 1.76 -3.77
C ALA A 58 5.80 1.39 -5.25
N ARG A 59 4.70 1.87 -5.83
CA ARG A 59 4.38 1.68 -7.25
C ARG A 59 5.44 2.32 -8.15
N LEU A 60 5.83 3.56 -7.89
CA LEU A 60 6.88 4.25 -8.65
C LEU A 60 8.22 3.52 -8.57
N TRP A 61 8.63 3.11 -7.37
CA TRP A 61 9.85 2.31 -7.18
C TRP A 61 9.79 0.97 -7.94
N ALA A 62 8.65 0.28 -7.90
CA ALA A 62 8.48 -1.01 -8.56
C ALA A 62 8.53 -0.89 -10.09
N LEU A 63 7.97 0.19 -10.66
CA LEU A 63 8.09 0.51 -12.08
C LEU A 63 9.54 0.76 -12.49
N GLU A 64 10.28 1.55 -11.72
CA GLU A 64 11.71 1.78 -11.96
C GLU A 64 12.50 0.47 -11.90
N CYS A 65 12.13 -0.46 -11.02
CA CYS A 65 12.78 -1.76 -10.90
C CYS A 65 12.41 -2.75 -12.02
N ALA A 66 11.18 -2.68 -12.54
CA ALA A 66 10.71 -3.54 -13.62
C ALA A 66 11.34 -3.18 -14.99
N ASP A 67 11.77 -1.93 -15.14
CA ASP A 67 12.43 -1.42 -16.34
C ASP A 67 13.96 -1.71 -16.41
N LEU A 68 14.55 -2.32 -15.37
CA LEU A 68 15.98 -2.68 -15.27
C LEU A 68 16.27 -4.11 -15.76
#